data_AF-A0A1F2RZS1-F1
#
_entry.id   AF-A0A1F2RZS1-F1
#
_cell.length_a   1.000
_cell.length_b   1.000
_cell.length_c   1.000
_cell.angle_alpha   90.00
_cell.angle_beta   90.00
_cell.angle_gamma   90.00
#
_symmetry.space_group_name_H-M   'P 1'
#
loop_
_entity.id
_entity.type
_entity.pdbx_description
1 polymer ?
#
loop_
_entity_poly.entity_id
_entity_poly.type
_entity_poly.pdbx_seq_one_letter_code
_entity_poly.pdbx_strand_id
1 'polypeptide(L)'
;MLAERRLLEQVAAPLQRGGSEALWRSLAALDAYRRRFAAAPDTLTNPVLLGSLLVPLGGAGGVLAPHRVAAGDREPAPSIGMLPLARRDVDRLRQILGLERRMLDMGLSPRARRALTHRGPFQETLTWLDVHGHAPEVVEHWRGFIEAAGTFEAKEEAEVAEPRKRRRRRRGRRRRPFIAHDTPRHRDTEEK
;
A
#
# COMPACT_ATOMS: atom_id res chain seq x y z
N MET A 1 17.63 -4.89 -29.20
CA MET A 1 17.21 -4.51 -27.82
C MET A 1 18.40 -4.56 -26.85
N LEU A 2 18.32 -3.89 -25.68
CA LEU A 2 19.44 -3.79 -24.69
C LEU A 2 19.99 -5.16 -24.24
N ALA A 3 19.12 -6.15 -24.06
CA ALA A 3 19.51 -7.51 -23.68
C ALA A 3 20.31 -8.25 -24.77
N GLU A 4 19.98 -8.08 -26.05
CA GLU A 4 20.72 -8.68 -27.18
C GLU A 4 22.15 -8.12 -27.28
N ARG A 5 22.36 -6.90 -26.79
CA ARG A 5 23.66 -6.23 -26.76
C ARG A 5 24.44 -6.50 -25.46
N ARG A 6 23.94 -7.37 -24.59
CA ARG A 6 24.50 -7.71 -23.26
C ARG A 6 24.74 -6.51 -22.33
N LEU A 7 24.05 -5.40 -22.57
CA LEU A 7 24.23 -4.18 -21.79
C LEU A 7 23.68 -4.32 -20.35
N LEU A 8 22.79 -5.28 -20.11
CA LEU A 8 22.26 -5.55 -18.77
C LEU A 8 23.19 -6.44 -17.94
N GLU A 9 24.21 -7.06 -18.54
CA GLU A 9 25.13 -7.98 -17.83
C GLU A 9 25.91 -7.26 -16.72
N GLN A 10 26.31 -6.01 -16.96
CA GLN A 10 27.10 -5.23 -16.01
C GLN A 10 26.26 -4.59 -14.89
N VAL A 11 24.97 -4.33 -15.13
CA VAL A 11 24.10 -3.58 -14.20
C VAL A 11 23.14 -4.52 -13.46
N ALA A 12 22.58 -5.50 -14.15
CA ALA A 12 21.57 -6.41 -13.65
C ALA A 12 21.70 -7.79 -14.33
N ALA A 13 22.80 -8.49 -14.04
CA ALA A 13 23.05 -9.86 -14.50
C ALA A 13 21.86 -10.84 -14.33
N PRO A 14 20.99 -10.73 -13.28
CA PRO A 14 19.76 -11.52 -13.21
C PRO A 14 18.75 -11.24 -14.32
N LEU A 15 18.63 -9.99 -14.80
CA LEU A 15 17.77 -9.64 -15.94
C LEU A 15 18.33 -10.15 -17.27
N GLN A 16 19.66 -10.12 -17.42
CA GLN A 16 20.33 -10.64 -18.61
C GLN A 16 20.22 -12.18 -18.69
N ARG A 17 20.48 -12.89 -17.58
CA ARG A 17 20.34 -14.36 -17.51
C ARG A 17 18.89 -14.81 -17.54
N GLY A 18 18.01 -14.00 -16.95
CA GLY A 18 16.58 -14.21 -16.86
C GLY A 18 15.76 -13.58 -17.98
N GLY A 19 16.38 -13.26 -19.12
CA GLY A 19 15.74 -12.92 -20.41
C GLY A 19 14.91 -14.06 -20.99
N SER A 20 14.15 -14.72 -20.12
CA SER A 20 13.21 -15.79 -20.35
C SER A 20 11.97 -15.24 -21.04
N GLU A 21 11.28 -16.12 -21.74
CA GLU A 21 10.00 -15.81 -22.38
C GLU A 21 9.00 -15.21 -21.38
N ALA A 22 9.03 -15.61 -20.10
CA ALA A 22 8.16 -15.08 -19.07
C ALA A 22 8.39 -13.58 -18.80
N LEU A 23 9.65 -13.14 -18.74
CA LEU A 23 9.98 -11.72 -18.57
C LEU A 23 9.49 -10.90 -19.77
N TRP A 24 9.72 -11.40 -20.99
CA TRP A 24 9.26 -10.72 -22.20
C TRP A 24 7.74 -10.65 -22.30
N ARG A 25 7.03 -11.72 -21.92
CA ARG A 25 5.56 -11.71 -21.82
C ARG A 25 5.05 -10.68 -20.81
N SER A 26 5.70 -10.58 -19.65
CA SER A 26 5.34 -9.61 -18.61
C SER A 26 5.56 -8.16 -19.08
N LEU A 27 6.69 -7.88 -19.74
CA LEU A 27 6.96 -6.57 -20.34
C LEU A 27 5.99 -6.24 -21.48
N ALA A 28 5.66 -7.22 -22.34
CA ALA A 28 4.70 -7.03 -23.41
C ALA A 28 3.28 -6.74 -22.87
N ALA A 29 2.86 -7.40 -21.78
CA ALA A 29 1.59 -7.13 -21.12
C ALA A 29 1.56 -5.72 -20.52
N LEU A 30 2.66 -5.29 -19.89
CA LEU A 30 2.81 -3.94 -19.36
C LEU A 30 2.72 -2.88 -20.48
N ASP A 31 3.39 -3.09 -21.61
CA ASP A 31 3.35 -2.21 -22.76
C ASP A 31 1.96 -2.19 -23.43
N ALA A 32 1.27 -3.33 -23.47
CA ALA A 32 -0.10 -3.41 -23.96
C ALA A 32 -1.05 -2.61 -23.07
N TYR A 33 -0.89 -2.70 -21.75
CA TYR A 33 -1.66 -1.90 -20.79
C TYR A 33 -1.37 -0.40 -20.92
N ARG A 34 -0.09 0.01 -20.95
CA ARG A 34 0.33 1.41 -21.06
C ARG A 34 -0.20 2.08 -22.33
N ARG A 35 -0.27 1.34 -23.44
CA ARG A 35 -0.80 1.83 -24.73
C ARG A 35 -2.29 2.15 -24.71
N ARG A 36 -3.05 1.70 -23.70
CA ARG A 36 -4.46 2.06 -23.52
C ARG A 36 -4.66 3.52 -23.09
N PHE A 37 -3.59 4.20 -22.66
CA PHE A 37 -3.65 5.55 -22.10
C PHE A 37 -2.74 6.51 -22.87
N ALA A 38 -3.22 7.74 -23.09
CA ALA A 38 -2.42 8.80 -23.72
C ALA A 38 -1.21 9.20 -22.85
N ALA A 39 -1.39 9.25 -21.53
CA ALA A 39 -0.34 9.48 -20.53
C ALA A 39 -0.18 8.24 -19.63
N ALA A 40 0.95 8.14 -18.90
CA ALA A 40 1.10 7.07 -17.91
C ALA A 40 0.04 7.23 -16.81
N PRO A 41 -0.77 6.20 -16.50
CA PRO A 41 -1.73 6.30 -15.41
C PRO A 41 -0.99 6.34 -14.06
N ASP A 42 -1.52 7.10 -13.11
CA ASP A 42 -0.91 7.30 -11.78
C ASP A 42 -0.76 6.01 -10.98
N THR A 43 -1.52 4.98 -11.31
CA THR A 43 -1.47 3.65 -10.68
C THR A 43 -0.34 2.77 -11.21
N LEU A 44 0.32 3.15 -12.32
CA LEU A 44 1.49 2.50 -12.88
C LEU A 44 2.76 2.91 -12.11
N THR A 45 2.79 2.59 -10.81
CA THR A 45 3.82 3.04 -9.87
C THR A 45 5.09 2.20 -9.94
N ASN A 46 6.18 2.71 -9.36
CA ASN A 46 7.46 1.99 -9.28
C ASN A 46 7.34 0.54 -8.75
N PRO A 47 6.55 0.25 -7.69
CA PRO A 47 6.30 -1.14 -7.26
C PRO A 47 5.68 -2.03 -8.35
N VAL A 48 4.75 -1.53 -9.17
CA VAL A 48 4.11 -2.30 -10.25
C VAL A 48 5.13 -2.59 -11.37
N LEU A 49 5.92 -1.58 -11.74
CA LEU A 49 7.02 -1.75 -12.70
C LEU A 49 8.06 -2.75 -12.19
N LEU A 50 8.44 -2.64 -10.92
CA LEU A 50 9.37 -3.54 -10.25
C LEU A 50 8.84 -4.98 -10.22
N GLY A 51 7.56 -5.17 -9.91
CA GLY A 51 6.92 -6.48 -9.93
C GLY A 51 6.95 -7.12 -11.32
N SER A 52 6.74 -6.31 -12.37
CA SER A 52 6.78 -6.77 -13.77
C SER A 52 8.17 -7.27 -14.18
N LEU A 53 9.22 -6.81 -13.51
CA LEU A 53 10.59 -7.30 -13.69
C LEU A 53 10.90 -8.51 -12.79
N LEU A 54 10.47 -8.49 -11.53
CA LEU A 54 10.88 -9.48 -10.52
C LEU A 54 10.07 -10.76 -10.53
N VAL A 55 8.76 -10.68 -10.73
CA VAL A 55 7.87 -11.85 -10.64
C VAL A 55 8.20 -12.91 -11.70
N PRO A 56 8.41 -12.55 -12.99
CA PRO A 56 8.74 -13.53 -14.02
C PRO A 56 10.09 -14.26 -13.81
N LEU A 57 10.96 -13.70 -12.97
CA LEU A 57 12.28 -14.23 -12.66
C LEU A 57 12.28 -15.23 -11.47
N GLY A 58 11.11 -15.61 -10.96
CA GLY A 58 10.98 -16.47 -9.77
C GLY A 58 10.64 -15.70 -8.49
N GLY A 59 10.14 -14.48 -8.61
CA GLY A 59 9.55 -13.72 -7.51
C GLY A 59 10.53 -12.92 -6.65
N ALA A 60 9.95 -12.08 -5.79
CA ALA A 60 10.66 -11.25 -4.82
C ALA A 60 11.47 -12.06 -3.78
N GLY A 61 11.26 -13.38 -3.66
CA GLY A 61 11.96 -14.24 -2.71
C GLY A 61 13.33 -14.73 -3.18
N GLY A 62 13.51 -14.98 -4.48
CA GLY A 62 14.76 -15.53 -5.03
C GLY A 62 15.69 -14.48 -5.66
N VAL A 63 15.13 -13.44 -6.27
CA VAL A 63 15.90 -12.40 -6.99
C VAL A 63 16.37 -11.29 -6.07
N LEU A 64 15.62 -11.00 -5.00
CA LEU A 64 16.01 -10.03 -3.95
C LEU A 64 17.00 -10.62 -2.96
N ALA A 65 17.81 -11.59 -3.39
CA ALA A 65 18.86 -12.16 -2.56
C ALA A 65 19.71 -11.00 -2.01
N PRO A 66 19.98 -10.98 -0.70
CA PRO A 66 20.72 -9.90 -0.11
C PRO A 66 22.11 -9.81 -0.74
N HIS A 67 22.50 -8.62 -1.21
CA HIS A 67 23.90 -8.38 -1.56
C HIS A 67 24.70 -8.48 -0.26
N ARG A 68 25.53 -9.53 -0.12
CA ARG A 68 26.33 -9.76 1.08
C ARG A 68 27.38 -8.66 1.18
N VAL A 69 27.05 -7.57 1.88
CA VAL A 69 28.03 -6.59 2.34
C VAL A 69 28.72 -7.21 3.55
N ALA A 70 30.05 -7.26 3.52
CA ALA A 70 30.84 -7.79 4.63
C ALA A 70 30.55 -7.01 5.92
N ALA A 71 30.09 -7.75 6.95
CA ALA A 71 30.03 -7.44 8.38
C ALA A 71 29.62 -6.02 8.85
N GLY A 72 28.45 -5.93 9.51
CA GLY A 72 28.11 -4.82 10.42
C GLY A 72 26.65 -4.36 10.38
N ASP A 73 25.78 -5.01 11.16
CA ASP A 73 24.51 -4.51 11.75
C ASP A 73 23.39 -3.87 10.90
N ARG A 74 23.38 -4.01 9.56
CA ARG A 74 22.18 -3.69 8.77
C ARG A 74 21.75 -4.84 7.89
N GLU A 75 20.45 -5.15 7.97
CA GLU A 75 19.78 -6.05 7.04
C GLU A 75 20.10 -5.56 5.60
N PRO A 76 20.77 -6.37 4.78
CA PRO A 76 21.24 -5.97 3.45
C PRO A 76 20.10 -5.44 2.59
N ALA A 77 20.32 -4.29 1.96
CA ALA A 77 19.32 -3.65 1.12
C ALA A 77 18.90 -4.58 -0.03
N PRO A 78 17.61 -4.66 -0.37
CA PRO A 78 17.16 -5.46 -1.51
C PRO A 78 17.80 -4.90 -2.78
N SER A 79 18.25 -5.79 -3.67
CA SER A 79 18.93 -5.40 -4.90
C SER A 79 18.65 -6.38 -6.03
N ILE A 80 18.83 -5.91 -7.27
CA ILE A 80 18.83 -6.76 -8.48
C ILE A 80 20.23 -6.68 -9.07
N GLY A 81 21.07 -7.68 -8.81
CA GLY A 81 22.49 -7.60 -9.20
C GLY A 81 23.16 -6.43 -8.47
N MET A 82 23.59 -5.41 -9.22
CA MET A 82 24.21 -4.20 -8.65
C MET A 82 23.20 -3.05 -8.42
N LEU A 83 21.94 -3.20 -8.82
CA LEU A 83 20.94 -2.16 -8.70
C LEU A 83 20.32 -2.17 -7.29
N PRO A 84 20.55 -1.15 -6.43
CA PRO A 84 19.88 -1.06 -5.16
C PRO A 84 18.39 -0.76 -5.39
N LEU A 85 17.53 -1.48 -4.69
CA LEU A 85 16.09 -1.24 -4.69
C LEU A 85 15.69 -0.49 -3.43
N ALA A 86 14.75 0.44 -3.58
CA ALA A 86 14.14 1.09 -2.44
C ALA A 86 13.36 0.05 -1.63
N ARG A 87 13.69 -0.09 -0.34
CA ARG A 87 12.99 -0.99 0.59
C ARG A 87 11.47 -0.75 0.58
N ARG A 88 11.05 0.52 0.55
CA ARG A 88 9.65 0.93 0.46
C ARG A 88 8.94 0.34 -0.75
N ASP A 89 9.59 0.31 -1.92
CA ASP A 89 8.96 -0.17 -3.15
C ASP A 89 8.82 -1.69 -3.14
N VAL A 90 9.81 -2.39 -2.59
CA VAL A 90 9.75 -3.84 -2.36
C VAL A 90 8.65 -4.20 -1.38
N ASP A 91 8.53 -3.46 -0.27
CA ASP A 91 7.47 -3.71 0.72
C ASP A 91 6.09 -3.41 0.14
N ARG A 92 5.95 -2.36 -0.66
CA ARG A 92 4.69 -2.06 -1.36
C ARG A 92 4.36 -3.11 -2.41
N LEU A 93 5.33 -3.64 -3.14
CA LEU A 93 5.14 -4.79 -4.04
C LEU A 93 4.66 -6.03 -3.26
N ARG A 94 5.24 -6.35 -2.10
CA ARG A 94 4.76 -7.45 -1.25
C ARG A 94 3.31 -7.23 -0.81
N GLN A 95 2.93 -6.01 -0.48
CA GLN A 95 1.54 -5.66 -0.15
C GLN A 95 0.61 -5.85 -1.35
N ILE A 96 1.02 -5.44 -2.55
CA ILE A 96 0.25 -5.59 -3.79
C ILE A 96 -0.02 -7.07 -4.06
N LEU A 97 1.02 -7.92 -4.04
CA LEU A 97 0.91 -9.37 -4.28
C LEU A 97 0.12 -10.09 -3.17
N GLY A 98 0.25 -9.62 -1.92
CA GLY A 98 -0.53 -10.15 -0.81
C GLY A 98 -2.02 -9.81 -0.90
N LEU A 99 -2.34 -8.62 -1.42
CA LEU A 99 -3.72 -8.15 -1.62
C LEU A 99 -4.36 -8.81 -2.85
N GLU A 100 -3.59 -9.04 -3.92
CA GLU A 100 -4.02 -9.76 -5.13
C GLU A 100 -4.69 -11.09 -4.77
N ARG A 101 -4.01 -11.92 -3.97
CA ARG A 101 -4.53 -13.22 -3.51
C ARG A 101 -5.88 -13.12 -2.80
N ARG A 102 -6.14 -12.01 -2.12
CA ARG A 102 -7.43 -11.76 -1.44
C ARG A 102 -8.48 -11.24 -2.41
N MET A 103 -8.08 -10.47 -3.41
CA MET A 103 -9.00 -9.95 -4.42
C MET A 103 -9.50 -11.04 -5.38
N LEU A 104 -8.71 -12.09 -5.58
CA LEU A 104 -9.11 -13.30 -6.31
C LEU A 104 -10.16 -14.14 -5.55
N ASP A 105 -10.33 -13.93 -4.24
CA ASP A 105 -11.36 -14.62 -3.45
C ASP A 105 -12.73 -13.96 -3.62
N MET A 106 -13.54 -14.54 -4.50
CA MET A 106 -14.90 -14.06 -4.80
C MET A 106 -15.90 -14.37 -3.67
N GLY A 107 -15.52 -15.19 -2.68
CA GLY A 107 -16.35 -15.56 -1.53
C GLY A 107 -16.37 -14.51 -0.40
N LEU A 108 -15.71 -13.37 -0.56
CA LEU A 108 -15.59 -12.36 0.49
C LEU A 108 -16.93 -11.73 0.87
N SER A 109 -17.16 -11.58 2.17
CA SER A 109 -18.30 -10.81 2.69
C SER A 109 -18.27 -9.36 2.18
N PRO A 110 -19.43 -8.69 1.99
CA PRO A 110 -19.47 -7.30 1.52
C PRO A 110 -18.64 -6.34 2.40
N ARG A 111 -18.60 -6.58 3.71
CA ARG A 111 -17.76 -5.82 4.66
C ARG A 111 -16.27 -6.02 4.39
N ALA A 112 -15.85 -7.26 4.14
CA ALA A 112 -14.46 -7.55 3.81
C ALA A 112 -14.06 -6.89 2.48
N ARG A 113 -14.94 -6.93 1.47
CA ARG A 113 -14.72 -6.25 0.19
C ARG A 113 -14.52 -4.74 0.34
N ARG A 114 -15.43 -4.07 1.07
CA ARG A 114 -15.28 -2.63 1.37
C ARG A 114 -13.98 -2.32 2.12
N ALA A 115 -13.60 -3.17 3.07
CA ALA A 115 -12.34 -3.02 3.79
C ALA A 115 -11.09 -3.25 2.93
N LEU A 116 -11.19 -3.88 1.76
CA LEU A 116 -10.09 -3.97 0.79
C LEU A 116 -10.02 -2.71 -0.07
N THR A 117 -11.16 -2.15 -0.49
CA THR A 117 -11.23 -0.94 -1.33
C THR A 117 -10.55 0.27 -0.68
N HIS A 118 -10.69 0.43 0.64
CA HIS A 118 -10.07 1.56 1.36
C HIS A 118 -8.58 1.35 1.69
N ARG A 119 -7.94 0.26 1.24
CA ARG A 119 -6.52 0.01 1.52
C ARG A 119 -5.63 0.79 0.56
N GLY A 120 -4.53 1.34 1.11
CA GLY A 120 -3.53 2.09 0.34
C GLY A 120 -2.99 1.44 -0.95
N PRO A 121 -2.74 0.11 -1.02
CA PRO A 121 -2.25 -0.55 -2.24
C PRO A 121 -3.37 -1.03 -3.20
N PHE A 122 -4.65 -0.77 -2.91
CA PHE A 122 -5.76 -1.38 -3.66
C PHE A 122 -5.78 -1.01 -5.15
N GLN A 123 -5.56 0.27 -5.48
CA GLN A 123 -5.54 0.74 -6.87
C GLN A 123 -4.34 0.17 -7.63
N GLU A 124 -3.18 0.04 -6.99
CA GLU A 124 -2.03 -0.63 -7.59
C GLU A 124 -2.27 -2.14 -7.76
N THR A 125 -2.99 -2.79 -6.85
CA THR A 125 -3.36 -4.19 -6.99
C THR A 125 -4.35 -4.42 -8.14
N LEU A 126 -5.33 -3.53 -8.33
CA LEU A 126 -6.20 -3.58 -9.51
C LEU A 126 -5.41 -3.44 -10.80
N THR A 127 -4.47 -2.51 -10.83
CA THR A 127 -3.57 -2.32 -11.98
C THR A 127 -2.71 -3.55 -12.21
N TRP A 128 -2.16 -4.15 -11.15
CA TRP A 128 -1.39 -5.37 -11.22
C TRP A 128 -2.20 -6.54 -11.79
N LEU A 129 -3.44 -6.73 -11.34
CA LEU A 129 -4.35 -7.77 -11.84
C LEU A 129 -4.74 -7.55 -13.31
N ASP A 130 -4.97 -6.31 -13.73
CA ASP A 130 -5.31 -5.96 -15.12
C ASP A 130 -4.12 -6.25 -16.07
N VAL A 131 -2.90 -6.02 -15.60
CA VAL A 131 -1.69 -6.29 -16.39
C VAL A 131 -1.32 -7.77 -16.40
N HIS A 132 -1.28 -8.44 -15.23
CA HIS A 132 -0.66 -9.77 -15.05
C HIS A 132 -1.60 -10.85 -14.53
N GLY A 133 -2.77 -10.50 -13.99
CA GLY A 133 -3.64 -11.43 -13.25
C GLY A 133 -4.39 -12.43 -14.13
N HIS A 134 -4.43 -12.23 -15.45
CA HIS A 134 -5.14 -13.08 -16.42
C HIS A 134 -6.62 -13.37 -16.06
N ALA A 135 -7.23 -12.54 -15.22
CA ALA A 135 -8.58 -12.70 -14.70
C ALA A 135 -9.37 -11.40 -14.90
N PRO A 136 -9.76 -11.07 -16.15
CA PRO A 136 -10.47 -9.83 -16.45
C PRO A 136 -11.80 -9.74 -15.71
N GLU A 137 -12.48 -10.87 -15.46
CA GLU A 137 -13.75 -10.91 -14.75
C GLU A 137 -13.62 -10.43 -13.29
N VAL A 138 -12.49 -10.72 -12.66
CA VAL A 138 -12.20 -10.25 -11.29
C VAL A 138 -11.98 -8.74 -11.29
N VAL A 139 -11.22 -8.22 -12.26
CA VAL A 139 -10.98 -6.78 -12.42
C VAL A 139 -12.30 -6.04 -12.65
N GLU A 140 -13.13 -6.53 -13.57
CA GLU A 140 -14.45 -5.96 -13.85
C GLU A 140 -15.38 -6.01 -12.64
N HIS A 141 -15.38 -7.13 -11.89
CA HIS A 141 -16.16 -7.23 -10.66
C HIS A 141 -15.78 -6.15 -9.63
N TRP A 142 -14.48 -5.94 -9.43
CA TRP A 142 -14.01 -4.94 -8.48
C TRP A 142 -14.24 -3.51 -8.99
N ARG A 143 -14.12 -3.25 -10.30
CA ARG A 143 -14.47 -1.96 -10.90
C ARG A 143 -15.96 -1.65 -10.70
N GLY A 144 -16.85 -2.59 -11.01
CA GLY A 144 -18.29 -2.45 -10.78
C GLY A 144 -18.65 -2.28 -9.29
N PHE A 145 -17.91 -2.94 -8.38
CA PHE A 145 -18.09 -2.73 -6.94
C PHE A 145 -17.72 -1.30 -6.51
N ILE A 146 -16.66 -0.71 -7.07
CA ILE A 146 -16.27 0.68 -6.78
C ILE A 146 -17.32 1.66 -7.29
N GLU A 147 -17.83 1.47 -8.51
CA GLU A 147 -18.88 2.33 -9.06
C GLU A 147 -20.16 2.28 -8.23
N ALA A 148 -20.57 1.06 -7.83
CA ALA A 148 -21.70 0.87 -6.94
C ALA A 148 -21.43 1.52 -5.56
N ALA A 149 -20.27 1.28 -4.96
CA ALA A 149 -19.91 1.82 -3.64
C ALA A 149 -19.78 3.35 -3.64
N GLY A 150 -19.24 3.94 -4.71
CA GLY A 150 -19.19 5.40 -4.89
C GLY A 150 -20.58 6.02 -4.99
N THR A 151 -21.55 5.30 -5.57
CA THR A 151 -22.95 5.70 -5.58
C THR A 151 -23.57 5.67 -4.17
N PHE A 152 -23.19 4.71 -3.33
CA PHE A 152 -23.62 4.65 -1.92
C PHE A 152 -22.94 5.71 -1.05
N GLU A 153 -21.63 5.97 -1.22
CA GLU A 153 -20.92 7.01 -0.46
C GLU A 153 -21.37 8.42 -0.85
N ALA A 154 -21.61 8.69 -2.13
CA ALA A 154 -22.20 9.96 -2.56
C ALA A 154 -23.61 10.18 -1.97
N LYS A 155 -24.38 9.10 -1.80
CA LYS A 155 -25.69 9.14 -1.15
C LYS A 155 -25.60 9.30 0.38
N GLU A 156 -24.65 8.64 1.03
CA GLU A 156 -24.36 8.80 2.47
C GLU A 156 -23.78 10.19 2.76
N GLU A 157 -22.90 10.74 1.93
CA GLU A 157 -22.37 12.11 2.07
C GLU A 157 -23.46 13.16 1.84
N ALA A 158 -24.36 12.94 0.87
CA ALA A 158 -25.54 13.78 0.70
C ALA A 158 -26.50 13.72 1.91
N GLU A 159 -26.60 12.56 2.57
CA GLU A 159 -27.43 12.36 3.78
C GLU A 159 -26.75 12.84 5.07
N VAL A 160 -25.41 12.86 5.12
CA VAL A 160 -24.60 13.38 6.23
C VAL A 160 -24.41 14.90 6.13
N ALA A 161 -24.57 15.48 4.93
CA ALA A 161 -24.63 16.93 4.71
C ALA A 161 -25.91 17.57 5.28
N GLU A 162 -26.94 16.78 5.65
CA GLU A 162 -27.98 17.28 6.54
C GLU A 162 -27.40 17.58 7.93
N PRO A 163 -27.61 18.77 8.50
CA PRO A 163 -26.98 19.17 9.75
C PRO A 163 -27.54 18.32 10.90
N ARG A 164 -26.84 17.23 11.21
CA ARG A 164 -27.11 16.37 12.37
C ARG A 164 -27.03 17.25 13.62
N LYS A 165 -28.20 17.55 14.20
CA LYS A 165 -28.36 18.33 15.44
C LYS A 165 -27.46 17.74 16.52
N ARG A 166 -26.33 18.40 16.76
CA ARG A 166 -25.35 18.06 17.81
C ARG A 166 -26.08 17.95 19.14
N ARG A 167 -26.30 16.71 19.60
CA ARG A 167 -26.84 16.42 20.93
C ARG A 167 -25.81 16.90 21.96
N ARG A 168 -26.07 18.10 22.49
CA ARG A 168 -25.27 18.83 23.48
C ARG A 168 -25.02 17.91 24.68
N ARG A 169 -23.85 17.25 24.73
CA ARG A 169 -23.39 16.48 25.91
C ARG A 169 -23.30 17.46 27.09
N ARG A 170 -24.25 17.35 28.02
CA ARG A 170 -24.28 18.09 29.28
C ARG A 170 -22.95 17.87 30.01
N ARG A 171 -22.20 18.96 30.21
CA ARG A 171 -21.03 19.05 31.09
C ARG A 171 -21.42 18.58 32.50
N GLY A 172 -21.07 17.35 32.84
CA GLY A 172 -21.11 16.82 34.20
C GLY A 172 -19.96 17.41 35.02
N ARG A 173 -20.25 18.51 35.69
CA ARG A 173 -19.39 19.25 36.62
C ARG A 173 -19.10 18.41 37.86
N ARG A 174 -18.12 17.50 37.82
CA ARG A 174 -17.57 16.88 39.05
C ARG A 174 -16.52 17.82 39.64
N ARG A 175 -17.00 18.74 40.49
CA ARG A 175 -16.20 19.45 41.50
C ARG A 175 -15.54 18.38 42.38
N ARG A 176 -14.22 18.24 42.32
CA ARG A 176 -13.43 17.64 43.40
C ARG A 176 -13.18 18.76 44.43
N PRO A 177 -13.51 18.57 45.71
CA PRO A 177 -13.16 19.53 46.75
C PRO A 177 -11.65 19.44 47.01
N PHE A 178 -11.02 20.61 46.95
CA PHE A 178 -9.65 20.84 47.38
C PHE A 178 -9.63 20.77 48.91
N ILE A 179 -8.98 19.75 49.47
CA ILE A 179 -8.74 19.64 50.91
C ILE A 179 -7.59 20.61 51.22
N ALA A 180 -7.94 21.76 51.81
CA ALA A 180 -6.96 22.69 52.35
C ALA A 180 -6.42 22.14 53.67
N HIS A 181 -5.10 21.97 53.74
CA HIS A 181 -4.41 21.71 55.00
C HIS A 181 -4.42 22.99 55.84
N ASP A 182 -5.03 22.87 57.01
CA ASP A 182 -5.09 23.88 58.05
C ASP A 182 -3.69 24.13 58.62
N THR A 183 -3.21 25.37 58.57
CA THR A 183 -2.00 25.80 59.27
C THR A 183 -2.36 27.05 60.08
N PRO A 184 -2.49 26.95 61.41
CA PRO A 184 -2.81 28.11 62.24
C PRO A 184 -1.54 28.96 62.41
N ARG A 185 -1.62 30.19 61.92
CA ARG A 185 -0.60 31.23 62.13
C ARG A 185 -1.02 32.08 63.33
N HIS A 186 -0.20 32.04 64.37
CA HIS A 186 -0.25 32.87 65.57
C HIS A 186 -0.30 34.38 65.26
N ARG A 187 -1.21 35.07 65.95
CA ARG A 187 -1.23 36.50 66.38
C ARG A 187 -2.44 36.64 67.31
N ASP A 188 -2.49 37.37 68.41
CA ASP A 188 -1.58 38.14 69.25
C ASP A 188 -2.35 38.27 70.57
N THR A 189 -1.68 38.17 71.72
CA THR A 189 -2.16 38.84 72.94
C THR A 189 -0.94 39.34 73.70
N GLU A 190 -0.72 40.64 73.58
CA GLU A 190 -0.01 41.45 74.56
C GLU A 190 -0.67 41.28 75.93
N GLU A 191 0.12 41.04 76.98
CA GLU A 191 -0.21 41.56 78.31
C GLU A 191 1.03 41.61 79.22
N LYS A 192 1.39 42.85 79.57
CA LYS A 192 2.17 43.35 80.73
C LYS A 192 3.62 42.92 80.94
#